data_AF-A0ABD1TRF1-F1
#
_entry.id   AF-A0ABD1TRF1-F1
#
_cell.length_a   1.000
_cell.length_b   1.000
_cell.length_c   1.000
_cell.angle_alpha   90.00
_cell.angle_beta   90.00
_cell.angle_gamma   90.00
#
_symmetry.space_group_name_H-M   'P 1'
#
loop_
_entity.id
_entity.type
_entity.pdbx_description
1 polymer ?
#
loop_
_entity_poly.entity_id
_entity_poly.type
_entity_poly.pdbx_seq_one_letter_code
_entity_poly.pdbx_strand_id
1 'polypeptide(L)'
;MSYSSHQLNKDKKITHILTFVIDDDFGGDFSGGNGTKRPANKRSFGELEDDEDDIFGSKKGNLKVEETAPGVATGMILSLRESLQNCKNELKDCQTELQEAKSEIQEWRSSFQNEYFITSGSTLEPKLVVNYLQNLRSSEESLREQLEKAKKKEAAFIVTFAKREQEIAELKSAVRDLRAQLKPPSMQARKFLLDPAIHEEFTRLKNLVEEKDKKVKELQDNIAAVNFTPQSKMGKMLMAKCRTLQEENDEIGNQANEGKMHELSMKLSLQKSQNAELKSQFEGLCKQVEGLTNDAERSNEMVVILQEKLEEKEDEIRRLKQELQEKSTVEDKTELASDNNTNYDEVPPGEVKTED
;
A
#
# COMPACT_ATOMS: atom_id res chain seq x y z
N MET A 1 10.81 -31.53 8.04
CA MET A 1 10.24 -32.81 7.56
C MET A 1 9.93 -33.83 8.67
N SER A 2 10.43 -33.67 9.91
CA SER A 2 10.21 -34.68 10.98
C SER A 2 8.82 -34.68 11.67
N TYR A 3 8.01 -33.63 11.52
CA TYR A 3 6.69 -33.57 12.16
C TYR A 3 5.62 -34.43 11.45
N SER A 4 5.75 -34.69 10.14
CA SER A 4 4.76 -35.47 9.38
C SER A 4 4.88 -36.97 9.66
N SER A 5 6.07 -37.47 9.94
CA SER A 5 6.32 -38.90 10.18
C SER A 5 5.80 -39.39 11.54
N HIS A 6 5.74 -38.51 12.55
CA HIS A 6 5.19 -38.85 13.87
C HIS A 6 3.67 -38.93 13.87
N GLN A 7 2.98 -38.14 13.04
CA GLN A 7 1.53 -38.19 12.93
C GLN A 7 1.07 -39.43 12.16
N LEU A 8 1.76 -39.76 11.06
CA LEU A 8 1.48 -40.96 10.25
C LEU A 8 1.68 -42.28 11.03
N ASN A 9 2.58 -42.28 12.02
CA ASN A 9 2.83 -43.46 12.85
C ASN A 9 1.80 -43.60 14.00
N LYS A 10 1.18 -42.50 14.45
CA LYS A 10 0.06 -42.53 15.40
C LYS A 10 -1.22 -43.02 14.71
N ASP A 11 -1.49 -42.54 13.51
CA ASP A 11 -2.68 -42.93 12.76
C ASP A 11 -2.64 -44.42 12.39
N LYS A 12 -1.48 -44.96 11.98
CA LYS A 12 -1.32 -46.41 11.74
C LYS A 12 -1.54 -47.26 13.00
N LYS A 13 -1.17 -46.77 14.17
CA LYS A 13 -1.33 -47.49 15.45
C LYS A 13 -2.79 -47.49 15.90
N ILE A 14 -3.52 -46.40 15.64
CA ILE A 14 -4.96 -46.28 15.90
C ILE A 14 -5.76 -47.17 14.94
N THR A 15 -5.42 -47.19 13.65
CA THR A 15 -6.09 -48.06 12.66
C THR A 15 -5.94 -49.54 12.99
N HIS A 16 -4.77 -49.97 13.50
CA HIS A 16 -4.54 -51.37 13.87
C HIS A 16 -5.30 -51.80 15.14
N ILE A 17 -5.54 -50.86 16.07
CA ILE A 17 -6.36 -51.09 17.27
C ILE A 17 -7.85 -51.10 16.91
N LEU A 18 -8.29 -50.26 15.97
CA LEU A 18 -9.68 -50.24 15.52
C LEU A 18 -10.08 -51.50 14.75
N THR A 19 -9.16 -52.11 13.98
CA THR A 19 -9.44 -53.36 13.25
C THR A 19 -9.58 -54.56 14.19
N PHE A 20 -8.93 -54.54 15.35
CA PHE A 20 -9.05 -55.62 16.34
C PHE A 20 -10.36 -55.57 17.15
N VAL A 21 -11.09 -54.45 17.09
CA VAL A 21 -12.33 -54.25 17.88
C VAL A 21 -13.60 -54.47 17.04
N ILE A 22 -13.50 -54.57 15.72
CA ILE A 22 -14.67 -54.70 14.82
C ILE A 22 -15.01 -56.18 14.51
N ASP A 23 -14.11 -57.13 14.76
CA ASP A 23 -14.33 -58.56 14.42
C ASP A 23 -15.06 -59.38 15.50
N ASP A 24 -15.48 -58.78 16.63
CA ASP A 24 -16.37 -59.43 17.62
C ASP A 24 -17.80 -58.89 17.48
N ASP A 25 -18.43 -59.20 16.34
CA ASP A 25 -19.86 -59.00 16.11
C ASP A 25 -20.66 -60.17 16.72
N PHE A 26 -21.09 -60.00 17.96
CA PHE A 26 -22.16 -60.81 18.57
C PHE A 26 -23.30 -59.89 19.01
N GLY A 27 -23.97 -59.29 18.02
CA GLY A 27 -25.18 -58.49 18.21
C GLY A 27 -26.46 -59.34 18.10
N GLY A 28 -26.96 -59.81 19.23
CA GLY A 28 -28.35 -60.26 19.38
C GLY A 28 -29.28 -59.06 19.54
N ASP A 29 -30.32 -59.00 18.70
CA ASP A 29 -31.30 -57.91 18.69
C ASP A 29 -32.56 -58.29 19.47
N PHE A 30 -32.94 -57.47 20.46
CA PHE A 30 -34.24 -57.54 21.13
C PHE A 30 -34.87 -56.14 21.13
N SER A 31 -35.97 -55.99 20.39
CA SER A 31 -36.94 -54.92 20.55
C SER A 31 -38.32 -55.52 20.82
N GLY A 32 -38.92 -55.15 21.94
CA GLY A 32 -40.24 -55.60 22.37
C GLY A 32 -41.40 -54.81 21.74
N GLY A 33 -42.59 -55.44 21.66
CA GLY A 33 -43.84 -54.80 21.29
C GLY A 33 -45.00 -55.78 21.04
N ASN A 34 -45.90 -55.89 22.02
CA ASN A 34 -47.10 -56.73 22.14
C ASN A 34 -47.98 -57.02 20.90
N GLY A 35 -48.53 -58.24 20.85
CA GLY A 35 -49.70 -58.60 20.04
C GLY A 35 -50.21 -60.04 20.27
N THR A 36 -51.28 -60.17 21.06
CA THR A 36 -52.16 -61.33 21.33
C THR A 36 -52.27 -62.44 20.26
N LYS A 37 -52.13 -63.73 20.69
CA LYS A 37 -53.14 -64.83 20.59
C LYS A 37 -52.56 -66.20 21.07
N ARG A 38 -53.31 -66.90 21.92
CA ARG A 38 -53.19 -68.35 22.30
C ARG A 38 -53.89 -69.23 21.22
N PRO A 39 -53.87 -70.60 21.24
CA PRO A 39 -53.37 -71.55 22.26
C PRO A 39 -52.57 -72.81 21.79
N ALA A 40 -51.97 -73.48 22.79
CA ALA A 40 -51.76 -74.94 22.96
C ALA A 40 -50.88 -75.77 21.99
N ASN A 41 -49.82 -76.42 22.49
CA ASN A 41 -49.81 -77.87 22.80
C ASN A 41 -48.61 -78.29 23.67
N LYS A 42 -48.73 -79.48 24.29
CA LYS A 42 -48.10 -80.00 25.51
C LYS A 42 -46.59 -80.35 25.44
N ARG A 43 -45.94 -80.27 26.60
CA ARG A 43 -44.61 -80.84 26.93
C ARG A 43 -44.77 -82.31 27.32
N SER A 44 -43.81 -83.15 26.94
CA SER A 44 -43.63 -84.52 27.45
C SER A 44 -42.15 -84.90 27.39
N PHE A 45 -41.50 -85.04 28.55
CA PHE A 45 -40.46 -86.06 28.81
C PHE A 45 -40.09 -86.03 30.31
N GLY A 46 -40.67 -86.93 31.10
CA GLY A 46 -39.94 -87.70 32.12
C GLY A 46 -39.35 -88.93 31.41
N GLU A 47 -38.49 -89.75 31.96
CA GLU A 47 -38.19 -90.07 33.35
C GLU A 47 -36.89 -90.91 33.33
N LEU A 48 -36.06 -90.76 34.36
CA LEU A 48 -34.89 -91.62 34.61
C LEU A 48 -35.42 -92.94 35.19
N GLU A 49 -35.15 -94.05 34.52
CA GLU A 49 -35.37 -95.38 35.10
C GLU A 49 -34.06 -95.89 35.72
N ASP A 50 -34.25 -96.37 36.95
CA ASP A 50 -33.33 -96.80 37.98
C ASP A 50 -33.51 -98.32 38.07
N ASP A 51 -32.55 -99.10 37.57
CA ASP A 51 -32.60 -100.56 37.66
C ASP A 51 -31.37 -101.05 38.46
N GLU A 52 -31.61 -101.20 39.75
CA GLU A 52 -30.82 -101.99 40.71
C GLU A 52 -30.92 -103.48 40.34
N ASP A 53 -29.84 -104.06 39.79
CA ASP A 53 -29.74 -105.49 39.54
C ASP A 53 -29.41 -106.24 40.85
N ASP A 54 -30.45 -106.86 41.41
CA ASP A 54 -30.44 -107.69 42.60
C ASP A 54 -29.56 -108.94 42.44
N ILE A 55 -28.45 -108.92 43.18
CA ILE A 55 -27.51 -110.01 43.38
C ILE A 55 -28.13 -111.04 44.38
N PHE A 56 -28.17 -112.32 44.00
CA PHE A 56 -28.66 -113.51 44.76
C PHE A 56 -30.14 -113.95 44.65
N GLY A 57 -30.39 -114.81 43.65
CA GLY A 57 -31.48 -115.79 43.66
C GLY A 57 -31.01 -117.17 43.20
N SER A 58 -30.60 -118.02 44.14
CA SER A 58 -30.24 -119.43 43.88
C SER A 58 -31.50 -120.31 43.74
N LYS A 59 -31.65 -121.06 42.63
CA LYS A 59 -32.08 -122.50 42.66
C LYS A 59 -32.16 -123.19 41.29
N LYS A 60 -31.32 -124.23 41.18
CA LYS A 60 -31.66 -125.61 40.78
C LYS A 60 -32.01 -125.93 39.31
N GLY A 61 -30.96 -126.27 38.56
CA GLY A 61 -30.75 -127.60 37.97
C GLY A 61 -31.84 -128.24 37.09
N ASN A 62 -31.54 -128.34 35.80
CA ASN A 62 -31.80 -129.55 35.02
C ASN A 62 -30.73 -129.69 33.91
N LEU A 63 -29.70 -130.51 34.18
CA LEU A 63 -28.71 -130.95 33.21
C LEU A 63 -29.33 -132.06 32.36
N LYS A 64 -29.58 -131.78 31.08
CA LYS A 64 -29.82 -132.82 30.07
C LYS A 64 -28.50 -133.05 29.34
N VAL A 65 -27.79 -134.09 29.74
CA VAL A 65 -26.58 -134.59 29.08
C VAL A 65 -27.01 -135.22 27.75
N GLU A 66 -26.66 -134.59 26.65
CA GLU A 66 -26.72 -135.17 25.30
C GLU A 66 -25.28 -135.47 24.88
N GLU A 67 -24.99 -136.72 24.50
CA GLU A 67 -23.67 -137.18 24.06
C GLU A 67 -23.15 -136.32 22.91
N THR A 68 -22.12 -135.52 23.17
CA THR A 68 -21.52 -134.64 22.17
C THR A 68 -20.51 -135.42 21.33
N ALA A 69 -20.69 -135.41 20.01
CA ALA A 69 -19.82 -136.06 19.04
C ALA A 69 -18.34 -135.61 19.19
N PRO A 70 -17.34 -136.44 18.83
CA PRO A 70 -15.90 -136.18 19.07
C PRO A 70 -15.37 -134.84 18.54
N GLY A 71 -15.96 -134.30 17.48
CA GLY A 71 -15.61 -132.98 16.92
C GLY A 71 -16.07 -131.80 17.77
N VAL A 72 -17.17 -131.94 18.51
CA VAL A 72 -17.71 -130.89 19.40
C VAL A 72 -16.83 -130.73 20.64
N ALA A 73 -16.41 -131.84 21.25
CA ALA A 73 -15.49 -131.82 22.39
C ALA A 73 -14.11 -131.23 22.00
N THR A 74 -13.60 -131.55 20.80
CA THR A 74 -12.34 -130.98 20.29
C THR A 74 -12.46 -129.48 20.03
N GLY A 75 -13.58 -129.01 19.47
CA GLY A 75 -13.87 -127.59 19.28
C GLY A 75 -13.93 -126.82 20.61
N MET A 76 -14.62 -127.36 21.62
CA MET A 76 -14.66 -126.77 22.96
C MET A 76 -13.27 -126.67 23.59
N ILE A 77 -12.43 -127.70 23.45
CA ILE A 77 -11.05 -127.69 23.99
C ILE A 77 -10.20 -126.60 23.30
N LEU A 78 -10.34 -126.42 21.99
CA LEU A 78 -9.61 -125.37 21.27
C LEU A 78 -10.09 -123.97 21.66
N SER A 79 -11.41 -123.75 21.74
CA SER A 79 -11.97 -122.47 22.21
C SER A 79 -11.56 -122.15 23.65
N LEU A 80 -11.49 -123.15 24.54
CA LEU A 80 -10.99 -122.97 25.90
C LEU A 80 -9.49 -122.67 25.94
N ARG A 81 -8.68 -123.29 25.06
CA ARG A 81 -7.25 -122.97 24.96
C ARG A 81 -7.00 -121.57 24.41
N GLU A 82 -7.76 -121.17 23.40
CA GLU A 82 -7.72 -119.82 22.85
C GLU A 82 -8.16 -118.79 23.89
N SER A 83 -9.27 -119.04 24.59
CA SER A 83 -9.73 -118.19 25.69
C SER A 83 -8.71 -118.12 26.83
N LEU A 84 -8.08 -119.25 27.21
CA LEU A 84 -7.00 -119.27 28.20
C LEU A 84 -5.79 -118.45 27.73
N GLN A 85 -5.43 -118.54 26.46
CA GLN A 85 -4.32 -117.79 25.88
C GLN A 85 -4.64 -116.29 25.80
N ASN A 86 -5.88 -115.92 25.48
CA ASN A 86 -6.34 -114.52 25.52
C ASN A 86 -6.31 -113.98 26.95
N CYS A 87 -6.86 -114.72 27.93
CA CYS A 87 -6.77 -114.36 29.35
C CYS A 87 -5.31 -114.17 29.80
N LYS A 88 -4.39 -114.99 29.29
CA LYS A 88 -2.95 -114.88 29.60
C LYS A 88 -2.31 -113.63 28.99
N ASN A 89 -2.72 -113.23 27.79
CA ASN A 89 -2.24 -112.02 27.15
C ASN A 89 -2.81 -110.78 27.87
N GLU A 90 -4.12 -110.75 28.14
CA GLU A 90 -4.77 -109.69 28.92
C GLU A 90 -4.13 -109.54 30.31
N LEU A 91 -3.79 -110.64 30.98
CA LEU A 91 -3.08 -110.61 32.26
C LEU A 91 -1.71 -109.92 32.13
N LYS A 92 -1.00 -110.15 31.02
CA LYS A 92 0.29 -109.53 30.76
C LYS A 92 0.15 -108.03 30.50
N ASP A 93 -0.87 -107.61 29.76
CA ASP A 93 -1.16 -106.21 29.48
C ASP A 93 -1.57 -105.46 30.76
N CYS A 94 -2.45 -106.06 31.56
CA CYS A 94 -2.78 -105.57 32.90
C CYS A 94 -1.54 -105.46 33.79
N GLN A 95 -0.59 -106.41 33.66
CA GLN A 95 0.65 -106.38 34.42
C GLN A 95 1.58 -105.24 33.96
N THR A 96 1.62 -104.91 32.67
CA THR A 96 2.39 -103.76 32.16
C THR A 96 1.76 -102.44 32.58
N GLU A 97 0.45 -102.27 32.44
CA GLU A 97 -0.27 -101.06 32.88
C GLU A 97 -0.08 -100.83 34.39
N LEU A 98 -0.09 -101.90 35.18
CA LEU A 98 0.19 -101.80 36.62
C LEU A 98 1.62 -101.32 36.91
N GLN A 99 2.62 -101.71 36.10
CA GLN A 99 4.00 -101.22 36.27
C GLN A 99 4.16 -99.78 35.81
N GLU A 100 3.48 -99.37 34.73
CA GLU A 100 3.43 -97.99 34.27
C GLU A 100 2.79 -97.08 35.32
N ALA A 101 1.61 -97.45 35.82
CA ALA A 101 0.92 -96.72 36.89
C ALA A 101 1.77 -96.62 38.17
N LYS A 102 2.50 -97.69 38.52
CA LYS A 102 3.45 -97.66 39.66
C LYS A 102 4.60 -96.68 39.42
N SER A 103 5.15 -96.66 38.21
CA SER A 103 6.24 -95.76 37.84
C SER A 103 5.76 -94.30 37.86
N GLU A 104 4.56 -94.03 37.36
CA GLU A 104 3.93 -92.72 37.41
C GLU A 104 3.73 -92.26 38.86
N ILE A 105 3.16 -93.11 39.74
CA ILE A 105 3.01 -92.80 41.17
C ILE A 105 4.37 -92.50 41.82
N GLN A 106 5.43 -93.19 41.43
CA GLN A 106 6.77 -92.95 41.93
C GLN A 106 7.33 -91.61 41.44
N GLU A 107 7.06 -91.24 40.19
CA GLU A 107 7.40 -89.93 39.62
C GLU A 107 6.69 -88.81 40.39
N TRP A 108 5.37 -88.92 40.58
CA TRP A 108 4.58 -88.00 41.42
C TRP A 108 5.18 -87.85 42.82
N ARG A 109 5.50 -88.97 43.49
CA ARG A 109 6.13 -88.95 44.82
C ARG A 109 7.47 -88.20 44.83
N SER A 110 8.28 -88.38 43.80
CA SER A 110 9.59 -87.73 43.68
C SER A 110 9.46 -86.23 43.43
N SER A 111 8.51 -85.83 42.57
CA SER A 111 8.19 -84.43 42.30
C SER A 111 7.72 -83.70 43.55
N PHE A 112 6.82 -84.32 44.33
CA PHE A 112 6.41 -83.73 45.61
C PHE A 112 7.59 -83.60 46.57
N GLN A 113 8.48 -84.59 46.69
CA GLN A 113 9.66 -84.50 47.57
C GLN A 113 10.63 -83.37 47.21
N ASN A 114 10.70 -82.98 45.94
CA ASN A 114 11.65 -81.97 45.45
C ASN A 114 11.10 -80.53 45.51
N GLU A 115 9.81 -80.32 45.77
CA GLU A 115 9.21 -78.98 45.82
C GLU A 115 9.34 -78.31 47.21
N TYR A 116 9.78 -77.04 47.20
CA TYR A 116 10.03 -76.20 48.38
C TYR A 116 8.79 -75.85 49.22
N PHE A 117 7.59 -76.33 48.85
CA PHE A 117 6.38 -76.17 49.65
C PHE A 117 6.36 -77.11 50.89
N ILE A 118 7.34 -78.02 51.01
CA ILE A 118 7.42 -78.99 52.09
C ILE A 118 8.33 -78.49 53.22
N THR A 119 7.74 -78.24 54.40
CA THR A 119 8.48 -78.17 55.66
C THR A 119 9.13 -79.53 55.91
N SER A 120 10.46 -79.61 55.89
CA SER A 120 11.21 -80.87 56.00
C SER A 120 10.80 -81.65 57.26
N GLY A 121 10.13 -82.78 57.09
CA GLY A 121 9.83 -83.74 58.19
C GLY A 121 8.36 -84.01 58.52
N SER A 122 7.38 -83.49 57.77
CA SER A 122 5.95 -83.81 58.00
C SER A 122 5.45 -84.91 57.05
N THR A 123 4.72 -85.90 57.57
CA THR A 123 4.10 -86.97 56.76
C THR A 123 3.06 -86.36 55.80
N LEU A 124 3.24 -86.60 54.51
CA LEU A 124 2.39 -86.10 53.43
C LEU A 124 1.00 -86.76 53.49
N GLU A 125 0.04 -86.14 54.19
CA GLU A 125 -1.36 -86.57 54.11
C GLU A 125 -1.96 -86.04 52.79
N PRO A 126 -2.55 -86.90 51.92
CA PRO A 126 -3.13 -86.48 50.63
C PRO A 126 -4.08 -85.28 50.72
N LYS A 127 -4.76 -85.11 51.85
CA LYS A 127 -5.64 -83.98 52.12
C LYS A 127 -4.94 -82.63 52.13
N LEU A 128 -3.69 -82.55 52.60
CA LEU A 128 -2.90 -81.31 52.64
C LEU A 128 -2.55 -80.83 51.23
N VAL A 129 -2.13 -81.74 50.35
CA VAL A 129 -1.83 -81.46 48.94
C VAL A 129 -3.09 -81.04 48.19
N VAL A 130 -4.20 -81.76 48.38
CA VAL A 130 -5.50 -81.40 47.78
C VAL A 130 -5.97 -80.02 48.26
N ASN A 131 -5.82 -79.71 49.56
CA ASN A 131 -6.18 -78.40 50.09
C ASN A 131 -5.31 -77.28 49.52
N TYR A 132 -4.00 -77.51 49.39
CA TYR A 132 -3.10 -76.54 48.77
C TYR A 132 -3.44 -76.29 47.29
N LEU A 133 -3.67 -77.34 46.51
CA LEU A 133 -4.09 -77.21 45.11
C LEU A 133 -5.44 -76.48 44.98
N GLN A 134 -6.37 -76.75 45.90
CA GLN A 134 -7.66 -76.05 45.93
C GLN A 134 -7.48 -74.56 46.27
N ASN A 135 -6.63 -74.23 47.24
CA ASN A 135 -6.31 -72.85 47.60
C ASN A 135 -5.60 -72.14 46.44
N LEU A 136 -4.63 -72.80 45.80
CA LEU A 136 -3.90 -72.26 44.64
C LEU A 136 -4.87 -71.98 43.50
N ARG A 137 -5.74 -72.94 43.16
CA ARG A 137 -6.81 -72.77 42.15
C ARG A 137 -7.71 -71.59 42.50
N SER A 138 -8.13 -71.45 43.76
CA SER A 138 -8.97 -70.31 44.18
C SER A 138 -8.24 -68.97 44.09
N SER A 139 -6.93 -68.94 44.37
CA SER A 139 -6.09 -67.74 44.25
C SER A 139 -5.84 -67.36 42.79
N GLU A 140 -5.65 -68.36 41.91
CA GLU A 140 -5.53 -68.18 40.47
C GLU A 140 -6.82 -67.59 39.89
N GLU A 141 -7.98 -68.16 40.24
CA GLU A 141 -9.29 -67.67 39.83
C GLU A 141 -9.51 -66.22 40.30
N SER A 142 -9.13 -65.91 41.55
CA SER A 142 -9.23 -64.55 42.10
C SER A 142 -8.34 -63.54 41.37
N LEU A 143 -7.08 -63.91 41.06
CA LEU A 143 -6.16 -63.06 40.30
C LEU A 143 -6.65 -62.86 38.86
N ARG A 144 -7.20 -63.92 38.24
CA ARG A 144 -7.80 -63.85 36.90
C ARG A 144 -8.99 -62.88 36.91
N GLU A 145 -9.87 -62.94 37.91
CA GLU A 145 -10.99 -62.00 38.04
C GLU A 145 -10.52 -60.55 38.23
N GLN A 146 -9.47 -60.33 39.03
CA GLN A 146 -8.87 -59.01 39.22
C GLN A 146 -8.24 -58.47 37.93
N LEU A 147 -7.56 -59.31 37.17
CA LEU A 147 -6.99 -58.96 35.87
C LEU A 147 -8.09 -58.55 34.88
N GLU A 148 -9.19 -59.32 34.81
CA GLU A 148 -10.32 -58.98 33.95
C GLU A 148 -11.02 -57.68 34.38
N LYS A 149 -11.14 -57.43 35.69
CA LYS A 149 -11.62 -56.14 36.22
C LYS A 149 -10.67 -54.99 35.84
N ALA A 150 -9.36 -55.20 35.89
CA ALA A 150 -8.36 -54.19 35.53
C ALA A 150 -8.41 -53.89 34.02
N LYS A 151 -8.47 -54.91 33.16
CA LYS A 151 -8.63 -54.75 31.70
C LYS A 151 -9.92 -54.00 31.35
N LYS A 152 -11.05 -54.33 31.98
CA LYS A 152 -12.31 -53.61 31.79
C LYS A 152 -12.22 -52.14 32.19
N LYS A 153 -11.54 -51.84 33.31
CA LYS A 153 -11.28 -50.45 33.75
C LYS A 153 -10.37 -49.71 32.79
N GLU A 154 -9.30 -50.35 32.32
CA GLU A 154 -8.38 -49.77 31.33
C GLU A 154 -9.11 -49.43 30.02
N ALA A 155 -9.91 -50.35 29.49
CA ALA A 155 -10.74 -50.11 28.31
C ALA A 155 -11.71 -48.94 28.51
N ALA A 156 -12.36 -48.86 29.68
CA ALA A 156 -13.23 -47.73 30.01
C ALA A 156 -12.47 -46.40 30.08
N PHE A 157 -11.24 -46.39 30.60
CA PHE A 157 -10.39 -45.19 30.61
C PHE A 157 -9.95 -44.79 29.21
N ILE A 158 -9.58 -45.73 28.33
CA ILE A 158 -9.23 -45.44 26.94
C ILE A 158 -10.39 -44.74 26.22
N VAL A 159 -11.61 -45.28 26.36
CA VAL A 159 -12.82 -44.67 25.76
C VAL A 159 -13.08 -43.27 26.33
N THR A 160 -12.96 -43.10 27.65
CA THR A 160 -13.18 -41.81 28.30
C THR A 160 -12.14 -40.78 27.88
N PHE A 161 -10.88 -41.19 27.75
CA PHE A 161 -9.79 -40.33 27.31
C PHE A 161 -9.99 -39.90 25.86
N ALA A 162 -10.34 -40.82 24.96
CA ALA A 162 -10.66 -40.50 23.58
C ALA A 162 -11.82 -39.50 23.46
N LYS A 163 -12.89 -39.68 24.26
CA LYS A 163 -14.01 -38.71 24.31
C LYS A 163 -13.57 -37.32 24.79
N ARG A 164 -12.72 -37.26 25.82
CA ARG A 164 -12.17 -35.99 26.33
C ARG A 164 -11.25 -35.31 25.33
N GLU A 165 -10.42 -36.07 24.60
CA GLU A 165 -9.58 -35.52 23.54
C GLU A 165 -10.40 -34.96 22.38
N GLN A 166 -11.49 -35.65 22.01
CA GLN A 166 -12.45 -35.16 21.03
C GLN A 166 -13.12 -33.86 21.50
N GLU A 167 -13.63 -33.80 22.73
CA GLU A 167 -14.23 -32.60 23.32
C GLU A 167 -13.24 -31.41 23.32
N ILE A 168 -11.98 -31.65 23.68
CA ILE A 168 -10.92 -30.63 23.60
C ILE A 168 -10.72 -30.15 22.16
N ALA A 169 -10.75 -31.04 21.16
CA ALA A 169 -10.61 -30.67 19.76
C ALA A 169 -11.79 -29.82 19.27
N GLU A 170 -13.01 -30.18 19.65
CA GLU A 170 -14.24 -29.44 19.36
C GLU A 170 -14.22 -28.04 19.99
N LEU A 171 -13.88 -27.94 21.29
CA LEU A 171 -13.73 -26.66 21.99
C LEU A 171 -12.64 -25.79 21.36
N LYS A 172 -11.50 -26.37 20.98
CA LYS A 172 -10.44 -25.65 20.24
C LYS A 172 -10.94 -25.11 18.91
N SER A 173 -11.82 -25.84 18.21
CA SER A 173 -12.44 -25.35 16.97
C SER A 173 -13.40 -24.21 17.23
N ALA A 174 -14.32 -24.36 18.19
CA ALA A 174 -15.25 -23.30 18.57
C ALA A 174 -14.52 -22.00 18.97
N VAL A 175 -13.40 -22.10 19.69
CA VAL A 175 -12.56 -20.93 20.02
C VAL A 175 -11.96 -20.29 18.77
N ARG A 176 -11.50 -21.06 17.78
CA ARG A 176 -10.99 -20.50 16.51
C ARG A 176 -12.11 -19.78 15.75
N ASP A 177 -13.30 -20.37 15.70
CA ASP A 177 -14.46 -19.80 15.00
C ASP A 177 -14.94 -18.52 15.68
N LEU A 178 -15.05 -18.52 17.01
CA LEU A 178 -15.37 -17.31 17.78
C LEU A 178 -14.30 -16.22 17.63
N ARG A 179 -13.01 -16.58 17.59
CA ARG A 179 -11.93 -15.62 17.28
C ARG A 179 -12.03 -15.06 15.87
N ALA A 180 -12.45 -15.88 14.90
CA ALA A 180 -12.69 -15.44 13.54
C ALA A 180 -13.90 -14.49 13.45
N GLN A 181 -14.96 -14.75 14.21
CA GLN A 181 -16.12 -13.85 14.33
C GLN A 181 -15.77 -12.55 15.05
N LEU A 182 -14.90 -12.59 16.06
CA LEU A 182 -14.45 -11.41 16.80
C LEU A 182 -13.54 -10.50 15.98
N LYS A 183 -12.81 -11.04 14.98
CA LYS A 183 -12.15 -10.20 13.97
C LYS A 183 -13.24 -9.58 13.10
N PRO A 184 -13.52 -8.27 13.21
CA PRO A 184 -14.65 -7.69 12.50
C PRO A 184 -14.43 -7.83 10.98
N PRO A 185 -15.31 -8.53 10.24
CA PRO A 185 -15.13 -8.72 8.80
C PRO A 185 -15.33 -7.43 7.99
N SER A 186 -15.94 -6.40 8.59
CA SER A 186 -16.19 -5.13 7.91
C SER A 186 -16.20 -3.93 8.86
N MET A 187 -15.95 -2.74 8.30
CA MET A 187 -16.07 -1.44 8.98
C MET A 187 -17.46 -1.21 9.63
N GLN A 188 -18.52 -1.89 9.16
CA GLN A 188 -19.87 -1.73 9.69
C GLN A 188 -20.05 -2.37 11.07
N ALA A 189 -19.36 -3.46 11.39
CA ALA A 189 -19.40 -4.03 12.74
C ALA A 189 -18.72 -3.12 13.78
N ARG A 190 -17.67 -2.38 13.37
CA ARG A 190 -17.07 -1.31 14.19
C ARG A 190 -18.05 -0.16 14.46
N LYS A 191 -18.96 0.12 13.52
CA LYS A 191 -20.01 1.14 13.68
C LYS A 191 -21.06 0.77 14.74
N PHE A 192 -21.30 -0.52 15.00
CA PHE A 192 -22.19 -0.99 16.07
C PHE A 192 -21.54 -1.10 17.46
N LEU A 193 -20.20 -1.21 17.51
CA LEU A 193 -19.44 -1.25 18.78
C LEU A 193 -19.07 0.16 19.30
N LEU A 194 -19.17 1.17 18.44
CA LEU A 194 -19.09 2.57 18.85
C LEU A 194 -20.50 3.01 19.26
N ASP A 195 -20.59 3.72 20.39
CA ASP A 195 -21.80 4.43 20.75
C ASP A 195 -22.32 5.25 19.54
N PRO A 196 -23.63 5.22 19.22
CA PRO A 196 -24.17 5.90 18.04
C PRO A 196 -23.74 7.36 17.92
N ALA A 197 -23.64 8.11 19.03
CA ALA A 197 -23.21 9.50 19.02
C ALA A 197 -21.70 9.62 18.75
N ILE A 198 -20.89 8.72 19.30
CA ILE A 198 -19.44 8.66 19.01
C ILE A 198 -19.20 8.35 17.53
N HIS A 199 -19.94 7.40 16.95
CA HIS A 199 -19.81 7.06 15.53
C HIS A 199 -20.18 8.25 14.62
N GLU A 200 -21.23 8.98 14.98
CA GLU A 200 -21.65 10.18 14.26
C GLU A 200 -20.57 11.27 14.30
N GLU A 201 -19.98 11.55 15.46
CA GLU A 201 -18.87 12.52 15.56
C GLU A 201 -17.64 12.07 14.77
N PHE A 202 -17.27 10.79 14.80
CA PHE A 202 -16.17 10.27 13.97
C PHE A 202 -16.46 10.43 12.48
N THR A 203 -17.71 10.20 12.06
CA THR A 203 -18.12 10.36 10.66
C THR A 203 -18.09 11.83 10.26
N ARG A 204 -18.60 12.72 11.11
CA ARG A 204 -18.56 14.18 10.90
C ARG A 204 -17.12 14.69 10.81
N LEU A 205 -16.25 14.27 11.72
CA LEU A 205 -14.83 14.62 11.72
C LEU A 205 -14.12 14.10 10.47
N LYS A 206 -14.38 12.86 10.06
CA LYS A 206 -13.81 12.30 8.84
C LYS A 206 -14.23 13.09 7.60
N ASN A 207 -15.52 13.39 7.47
CA ASN A 207 -16.03 14.19 6.35
C ASN A 207 -15.43 15.60 6.36
N LEU A 208 -15.31 16.22 7.53
CA LEU A 208 -14.70 17.54 7.68
C LEU A 208 -13.21 17.53 7.28
N VAL A 209 -12.46 16.49 7.65
CA VAL A 209 -11.07 16.33 7.22
C VAL A 209 -10.98 16.17 5.70
N GLU A 210 -11.79 15.28 5.11
CA GLU A 210 -11.83 15.09 3.65
C GLU A 210 -12.20 16.38 2.90
N GLU A 211 -13.16 17.15 3.43
CA GLU A 211 -13.55 18.45 2.88
C GLU A 211 -12.41 19.48 2.96
N LYS A 212 -11.74 19.58 4.12
CA LYS A 212 -10.61 20.50 4.29
C LYS A 212 -9.41 20.10 3.44
N ASP A 213 -9.09 18.82 3.31
CA ASP A 213 -8.02 18.33 2.43
C ASP A 213 -8.31 18.66 0.96
N LYS A 214 -9.56 18.48 0.52
CA LYS A 214 -9.99 18.91 -0.81
C LYS A 214 -9.80 20.42 -0.98
N LYS A 215 -10.16 21.24 0.03
CA LYS A 215 -10.01 22.69 -0.03
C LYS A 215 -8.55 23.13 -0.05
N VAL A 216 -7.68 22.48 0.72
CA VAL A 216 -6.24 22.70 0.70
C VAL A 216 -5.69 22.40 -0.69
N LYS A 217 -6.08 21.27 -1.30
CA LYS A 217 -5.66 20.93 -2.65
C LYS A 217 -6.14 21.94 -3.68
N GLU A 218 -7.41 22.35 -3.65
CA GLU A 218 -7.94 23.40 -4.52
C GLU A 218 -7.19 24.73 -4.36
N LEU A 219 -6.88 25.14 -3.13
CA LEU A 219 -6.12 26.36 -2.88
C LEU A 219 -4.67 26.25 -3.34
N GLN A 220 -4.03 25.09 -3.16
CA GLN A 220 -2.68 24.82 -3.68
C GLN A 220 -2.66 24.84 -5.21
N ASP A 221 -3.65 24.23 -5.86
CA ASP A 221 -3.80 24.23 -7.32
C ASP A 221 -4.06 25.65 -7.84
N ASN A 222 -4.92 26.43 -7.16
CA ASN A 222 -5.15 27.83 -7.49
C ASN A 222 -3.90 28.69 -7.30
N ILE A 223 -3.15 28.49 -6.21
CA ILE A 223 -1.86 29.16 -5.99
C ILE A 223 -0.89 28.78 -7.11
N ALA A 224 -0.80 27.49 -7.48
CA ALA A 224 0.05 27.04 -8.57
C ALA A 224 -0.37 27.61 -9.93
N ALA A 225 -1.67 27.77 -10.17
CA ALA A 225 -2.23 28.34 -11.40
C ALA A 225 -2.04 29.86 -11.48
N VAL A 226 -2.17 30.58 -10.36
CA VAL A 226 -2.01 32.04 -10.26
C VAL A 226 -0.54 32.45 -10.15
N ASN A 227 0.32 31.56 -9.63
CA ASN A 227 1.75 31.82 -9.55
C ASN A 227 2.36 31.78 -10.94
N PHE A 228 2.58 32.97 -11.49
CA PHE A 228 3.47 33.17 -12.60
C PHE A 228 4.84 32.56 -12.27
N THR A 229 5.24 31.55 -13.04
CA THR A 229 6.57 30.94 -12.94
C THR A 229 7.42 31.47 -14.10
N PRO A 230 8.42 32.33 -13.84
CA PRO A 230 9.28 32.90 -14.89
C PRO A 230 9.98 31.84 -15.75
N GLN A 231 10.14 30.62 -15.23
CA GLN A 231 10.79 29.49 -15.87
C GLN A 231 9.86 28.63 -16.72
N SER A 232 8.53 28.72 -16.55
CA SER A 232 7.59 27.97 -17.41
C SER A 232 7.64 28.47 -18.85
N LYS A 233 7.22 27.64 -19.81
CA LYS A 233 7.19 28.03 -21.23
C LYS A 233 6.36 29.30 -21.46
N MET A 234 5.19 29.41 -20.81
CA MET A 234 4.34 30.60 -20.85
C MET A 234 4.99 31.78 -20.14
N GLY A 235 5.60 31.55 -18.96
CA GLY A 235 6.27 32.60 -18.20
C GLY A 235 7.48 33.21 -18.92
N LYS A 236 8.32 32.36 -19.53
CA LYS A 236 9.44 32.80 -20.38
C LYS A 236 8.97 33.65 -21.57
N MET A 237 7.90 33.24 -22.23
CA MET A 237 7.31 33.98 -23.35
C MET A 237 6.77 35.34 -22.90
N LEU A 238 6.08 35.40 -21.76
CA LEU A 238 5.56 36.65 -21.20
C LEU A 238 6.70 37.59 -20.80
N MET A 239 7.74 37.10 -20.12
CA MET A 239 8.93 37.90 -19.77
C MET A 239 9.67 38.39 -21.02
N ALA A 240 9.78 37.57 -22.06
CA ALA A 240 10.37 37.99 -23.33
C ALA A 240 9.54 39.12 -23.96
N LYS A 241 8.21 38.98 -24.01
CA LYS A 241 7.32 40.04 -24.50
C LYS A 241 7.41 41.32 -23.68
N CYS A 242 7.48 41.23 -22.34
CA CYS A 242 7.69 42.39 -21.47
C CYS A 242 9.03 43.09 -21.75
N ARG A 243 10.12 42.33 -21.96
CA ARG A 243 11.42 42.90 -22.34
C ARG A 243 11.36 43.61 -23.69
N THR A 244 10.77 42.97 -24.71
CA THR A 244 10.62 43.59 -26.04
C THR A 244 9.78 44.86 -25.99
N LEU A 245 8.64 44.85 -25.27
CA LEU A 245 7.82 46.05 -25.09
C LEU A 245 8.55 47.16 -24.32
N GLN A 246 9.41 46.81 -23.37
CA GLN A 246 10.24 47.78 -22.66
C GLN A 246 11.27 48.40 -23.61
N GLU A 247 11.97 47.57 -24.39
CA GLU A 247 12.94 48.01 -25.40
C GLU A 247 12.28 48.91 -26.46
N GLU A 248 11.08 48.56 -26.94
CA GLU A 248 10.31 49.39 -27.88
C GLU A 248 9.91 50.74 -27.26
N ASN A 249 9.46 50.77 -26.00
CA ASN A 249 9.12 52.02 -25.32
C ASN A 249 10.34 52.91 -25.09
N ASP A 250 11.48 52.31 -24.69
CA ASP A 250 12.73 53.03 -24.50
C ASP A 250 13.21 53.62 -25.83
N GLU A 251 13.09 52.87 -26.93
CA GLU A 251 13.40 53.32 -28.30
C GLU A 251 12.48 54.46 -28.75
N ILE A 252 11.16 54.36 -28.52
CA ILE A 252 10.21 55.45 -28.82
C ILE A 252 10.57 56.71 -28.02
N GLY A 253 10.91 56.55 -26.74
CA GLY A 253 11.37 57.64 -25.88
C GLY A 253 12.64 58.29 -26.41
N ASN A 254 13.61 57.48 -26.85
CA ASN A 254 14.84 57.95 -27.46
C ASN A 254 14.58 58.70 -28.76
N GLN A 255 13.79 58.14 -29.68
CA GLN A 255 13.44 58.80 -30.95
C GLN A 255 12.72 60.14 -30.73
N ALA A 256 11.81 60.22 -29.76
CA ALA A 256 11.13 61.47 -29.42
C ALA A 256 12.11 62.52 -28.87
N ASN A 257 13.03 62.11 -28.00
CA ASN A 257 14.06 62.98 -27.42
C ASN A 257 15.07 63.44 -28.48
N GLU A 258 15.59 62.51 -29.30
CA GLU A 258 16.52 62.78 -30.38
C GLU A 258 15.89 63.67 -31.45
N GLY A 259 14.64 63.42 -31.84
CA GLY A 259 13.92 64.23 -32.83
C GLY A 259 13.77 65.68 -32.38
N LYS A 260 13.32 65.91 -31.14
CA LYS A 260 13.19 67.26 -30.59
C LYS A 260 14.55 67.96 -30.42
N MET A 261 15.58 67.21 -30.04
CA MET A 261 16.94 67.73 -29.92
C MET A 261 17.52 68.13 -31.28
N HIS A 262 17.31 67.32 -32.32
CA HIS A 262 17.76 67.61 -33.68
C HIS A 262 17.05 68.84 -34.25
N GLU A 263 15.73 68.95 -34.07
CA GLU A 263 14.95 70.12 -34.50
C GLU A 263 15.44 71.41 -33.83
N LEU A 264 15.66 71.39 -32.50
CA LEU A 264 16.20 72.53 -31.77
C LEU A 264 17.62 72.89 -32.22
N SER A 265 18.47 71.90 -32.49
CA SER A 265 19.81 72.12 -33.06
C SER A 265 19.75 72.79 -34.43
N MET A 266 18.83 72.37 -35.30
CA MET A 266 18.64 72.98 -36.62
C MET A 266 18.17 74.43 -36.51
N LYS A 267 17.17 74.70 -35.64
CA LYS A 267 16.68 76.07 -35.35
C LYS A 267 17.80 76.96 -34.78
N LEU A 268 18.62 76.42 -33.87
CA LEU A 268 19.76 77.15 -33.31
C LEU A 268 20.80 77.49 -34.39
N SER A 269 21.11 76.56 -35.29
CA SER A 269 22.04 76.79 -36.40
C SER A 269 21.53 77.87 -37.36
N LEU A 270 20.24 77.81 -37.73
CA LEU A 270 19.60 78.83 -38.56
C LEU A 270 19.65 80.21 -37.90
N GLN A 271 19.32 80.30 -36.60
CA GLN A 271 19.40 81.54 -35.84
C GLN A 271 20.83 82.10 -35.76
N LYS A 272 21.85 81.24 -35.63
CA LYS A 272 23.25 81.66 -35.70
C LYS A 272 23.60 82.26 -37.07
N SER A 273 23.14 81.64 -38.15
CA SER A 273 23.34 82.15 -39.51
C SER A 273 22.67 83.51 -39.71
N GLN A 274 21.41 83.65 -39.32
CA GLN A 274 20.67 84.91 -39.41
C GLN A 274 21.32 86.03 -38.59
N ASN A 275 21.79 85.71 -37.37
CA ASN A 275 22.53 86.67 -36.55
C ASN A 275 23.87 87.07 -37.19
N ALA A 276 24.57 86.13 -37.83
CA ALA A 276 25.81 86.44 -38.54
C ALA A 276 25.55 87.35 -39.75
N GLU A 277 24.48 87.10 -40.50
CA GLU A 277 24.06 87.93 -41.63
C GLU A 277 23.65 89.34 -41.20
N LEU A 278 22.83 89.47 -40.14
CA LEU A 278 22.47 90.77 -39.57
C LEU A 278 23.69 91.56 -39.11
N LYS A 279 24.66 90.90 -38.46
CA LYS A 279 25.93 91.54 -38.07
C LYS A 279 26.72 92.03 -39.28
N SER A 280 26.79 91.22 -40.34
CA SER A 280 27.45 91.59 -41.60
C SER A 280 26.78 92.79 -42.28
N GLN A 281 25.44 92.79 -42.35
CA GLN A 281 24.66 93.91 -42.89
C GLN A 281 24.87 95.19 -42.07
N PHE A 282 24.86 95.10 -40.74
CA PHE A 282 25.12 96.24 -39.87
C PHE A 282 26.54 96.79 -40.05
N GLU A 283 27.54 95.91 -40.15
CA GLU A 283 28.92 96.32 -40.44
C GLU A 283 29.03 97.02 -41.81
N GLY A 284 28.32 96.52 -42.82
CA GLY A 284 28.23 97.15 -44.13
C GLY A 284 27.61 98.56 -44.06
N LEU A 285 26.51 98.72 -43.31
CA LEU A 285 25.86 100.01 -43.12
C LEU A 285 26.76 101.00 -42.38
N CYS A 286 27.47 100.56 -41.32
CA CYS A 286 28.44 101.40 -40.62
C CYS A 286 29.52 101.94 -41.56
N LYS A 287 30.07 101.09 -42.44
CA LYS A 287 31.06 101.50 -43.46
C LYS A 287 30.47 102.52 -44.44
N GLN A 288 29.20 102.37 -44.84
CA GLN A 288 28.53 103.33 -45.71
C GLN A 288 28.34 104.69 -45.01
N VAL A 289 27.90 104.67 -43.75
CA VAL A 289 27.74 105.89 -42.94
C VAL A 289 29.08 106.60 -42.74
N GLU A 290 30.15 105.85 -42.47
CA GLU A 290 31.51 106.40 -42.38
C GLU A 290 31.94 107.05 -43.71
N GLY A 291 31.69 106.38 -44.84
CA GLY A 291 31.92 106.96 -46.17
C GLY A 291 31.16 108.27 -46.41
N LEU A 292 29.87 108.30 -46.10
CA LEU A 292 29.04 109.50 -46.21
C LEU A 292 29.51 110.62 -45.27
N THR A 293 29.99 110.27 -44.07
CA THR A 293 30.55 111.22 -43.11
C THR A 293 31.82 111.86 -43.67
N ASN A 294 32.73 111.05 -44.24
CA ASN A 294 33.95 111.54 -44.88
C ASN A 294 33.64 112.44 -46.10
N ASP A 295 32.65 112.08 -46.92
CA ASP A 295 32.24 112.92 -48.05
C ASP A 295 31.59 114.23 -47.59
N ALA A 296 30.81 114.20 -46.51
CA ALA A 296 30.26 115.40 -45.89
C ALA A 296 31.36 116.31 -45.32
N GLU A 297 32.37 115.76 -44.65
CA GLU A 297 33.54 116.50 -44.16
C GLU A 297 34.30 117.16 -45.33
N ARG A 298 34.59 116.41 -46.39
CA ARG A 298 35.25 116.94 -47.60
C ARG A 298 34.42 118.04 -48.28
N SER A 299 33.10 117.86 -48.39
CA SER A 299 32.21 118.89 -48.93
C SER A 299 32.20 120.13 -48.03
N ASN A 300 32.24 119.96 -46.71
CA ASN A 300 32.26 121.06 -45.75
C ASN A 300 33.59 121.85 -45.85
N GLU A 301 34.74 121.15 -45.97
CA GLU A 301 36.04 121.78 -46.27
C GLU A 301 36.00 122.60 -47.57
N MET A 302 35.42 122.05 -48.64
CA MET A 302 35.28 122.76 -49.92
C MET A 302 34.44 124.03 -49.79
N VAL A 303 33.35 123.98 -49.03
CA VAL A 303 32.49 125.15 -48.78
C VAL A 303 33.28 126.25 -48.07
N VAL A 304 34.09 125.92 -47.06
CA VAL A 304 34.93 126.91 -46.36
C VAL A 304 35.93 127.57 -47.33
N ILE A 305 36.61 126.80 -48.18
CA ILE A 305 37.54 127.35 -49.19
C ILE A 305 36.81 128.29 -50.18
N LEU A 306 35.60 127.90 -50.61
CA LEU A 306 34.81 128.74 -51.51
C LEU A 306 34.32 130.02 -50.83
N GLN A 307 33.98 129.97 -49.54
CA GLN A 307 33.65 131.15 -48.73
C GLN A 307 34.84 132.08 -48.60
N GLU A 308 36.04 131.58 -48.29
CA GLU A 308 37.28 132.38 -48.25
C GLU A 308 37.55 133.07 -49.60
N LYS A 309 37.46 132.34 -50.70
CA LYS A 309 37.61 132.92 -52.06
C LYS A 309 36.55 133.94 -52.39
N LEU A 310 35.31 133.74 -51.93
CA LEU A 310 34.23 134.69 -52.13
C LEU A 310 34.53 135.99 -51.37
N GLU A 311 34.96 135.89 -50.11
CA GLU A 311 35.37 137.03 -49.28
C GLU A 311 36.55 137.79 -49.92
N GLU A 312 37.58 137.09 -50.41
CA GLU A 312 38.68 137.70 -51.16
C GLU A 312 38.19 138.48 -52.39
N LYS A 313 37.24 137.91 -53.14
CA LYS A 313 36.65 138.59 -54.32
C LYS A 313 35.76 139.76 -53.93
N GLU A 314 35.00 139.65 -52.85
CA GLU A 314 34.21 140.74 -52.30
C GLU A 314 35.09 141.90 -51.83
N ASP A 315 36.22 141.61 -51.17
CA ASP A 315 37.24 142.58 -50.77
C ASP A 315 37.89 143.24 -51.98
N GLU A 316 38.22 142.48 -53.02
CA GLU A 316 38.76 142.99 -54.28
C GLU A 316 37.75 143.91 -54.99
N ILE A 317 36.47 143.51 -55.06
CA ILE A 317 35.40 144.35 -55.58
C ILE A 317 35.28 145.63 -54.76
N ARG A 318 35.38 145.55 -53.43
CA ARG A 318 35.33 146.70 -52.53
C ARG A 318 36.50 147.66 -52.82
N ARG A 319 37.71 147.13 -53.02
CA ARG A 319 38.92 147.89 -53.42
C ARG A 319 38.75 148.58 -54.77
N LEU A 320 38.37 147.84 -55.81
CA LEU A 320 38.16 148.38 -57.16
C LEU A 320 37.04 149.43 -57.20
N LYS A 321 35.97 149.27 -56.42
CA LYS A 321 34.92 150.28 -56.29
C LYS A 321 35.46 151.57 -55.67
N GLN A 322 36.31 151.49 -54.65
CA GLN A 322 36.97 152.66 -54.07
C GLN A 322 37.87 153.36 -55.10
N GLU A 323 38.69 152.60 -55.84
CA GLU A 323 39.55 153.16 -56.92
C GLU A 323 38.74 153.80 -58.06
N LEU A 324 37.62 153.19 -58.46
CA LEU A 324 36.71 153.75 -59.48
C LEU A 324 36.10 155.07 -59.01
N GLN A 325 35.73 155.15 -57.73
CA GLN A 325 35.18 156.37 -57.13
C GLN A 325 36.24 157.48 -57.04
N GLU A 326 37.50 157.13 -56.75
CA GLU A 326 38.63 158.07 -56.85
C GLU A 326 38.86 158.55 -58.29
N LYS A 327 38.78 157.67 -59.30
CA LYS A 327 38.91 158.05 -60.72
C LYS A 327 37.72 158.85 -61.27
N SER A 328 36.50 158.59 -60.83
CA SER A 328 35.31 159.36 -61.24
C SER A 328 35.43 160.83 -60.81
N THR A 329 36.09 161.11 -59.68
CA THR A 329 36.41 162.51 -59.30
C THR A 329 37.43 163.19 -60.23
N VAL A 330 38.13 162.43 -61.08
CA VAL A 330 39.13 162.93 -62.05
C VAL A 330 38.54 163.09 -63.47
N GLU A 331 37.52 162.31 -63.87
CA GLU A 331 36.92 162.35 -65.22
C GLU A 331 35.64 163.21 -65.36
N ASP A 332 34.97 163.60 -64.27
CA ASP A 332 33.80 164.51 -64.27
C ASP A 332 34.14 166.01 -64.53
N LYS A 333 35.10 166.27 -65.42
CA LYS A 333 35.44 167.62 -65.93
C LYS A 333 35.23 167.83 -67.43
N THR A 334 34.56 166.93 -68.15
CA THR A 334 34.31 167.12 -69.59
C THR A 334 32.91 166.68 -70.07
N GLU A 335 31.90 167.47 -69.64
CA GLU A 335 30.67 167.92 -70.36
C GLU A 335 29.86 166.94 -71.26
N LEU A 336 28.63 166.53 -70.87
CA LEU A 336 27.29 167.10 -71.26
C LEU A 336 26.98 167.00 -72.79
N ALA A 337 25.88 166.47 -73.36
CA ALA A 337 24.48 166.30 -72.96
C ALA A 337 23.67 165.44 -74.01
N SER A 338 22.38 165.18 -73.73
CA SER A 338 21.29 164.53 -74.53
C SER A 338 21.29 162.99 -74.56
N ASP A 339 20.20 162.23 -74.37
CA ASP A 339 18.75 162.47 -74.28
C ASP A 339 18.06 161.25 -73.60
N ASN A 340 16.97 161.47 -72.85
CA ASN A 340 16.06 160.45 -72.26
C ASN A 340 14.75 160.43 -73.11
N ASN A 341 13.88 159.42 -73.22
CA ASN A 341 13.42 158.36 -72.31
C ASN A 341 12.41 157.44 -73.07
N THR A 342 12.24 156.16 -72.63
CA THR A 342 11.13 155.16 -72.78
C THR A 342 11.71 153.74 -72.97
N ASN A 343 11.23 152.61 -72.45
CA ASN A 343 9.94 152.19 -71.88
C ASN A 343 10.10 150.86 -71.06
N TYR A 344 9.29 150.73 -70.01
CA TYR A 344 8.61 149.57 -69.37
C TYR A 344 8.40 148.29 -70.23
N ASP A 345 8.17 147.05 -69.77
CA ASP A 345 8.20 146.28 -68.50
C ASP A 345 7.78 144.82 -68.86
N GLU A 346 7.84 143.89 -67.89
CA GLU A 346 6.96 142.69 -67.74
C GLU A 346 7.32 141.27 -68.32
N VAL A 347 8.08 140.48 -67.52
CA VAL A 347 7.84 139.16 -66.82
C VAL A 347 6.75 138.15 -67.35
N PRO A 348 6.69 136.85 -66.91
CA PRO A 348 7.39 135.60 -67.30
C PRO A 348 6.42 134.44 -67.71
N PRO A 349 6.87 133.16 -67.80
CA PRO A 349 6.37 132.11 -66.86
C PRO A 349 7.47 131.07 -66.51
N GLY A 350 7.42 130.15 -65.55
CA GLY A 350 6.35 129.46 -64.80
C GLY A 350 6.75 127.96 -64.68
N GLU A 351 6.62 127.38 -63.50
CA GLU A 351 7.33 126.21 -62.93
C GLU A 351 7.00 124.79 -63.41
N VAL A 352 7.91 123.88 -63.00
CA VAL A 352 7.99 122.40 -63.09
C VAL A 352 7.23 121.73 -61.92
N LYS A 353 6.71 120.50 -62.13
CA LYS A 353 6.49 119.49 -61.06
C LYS A 353 6.72 118.04 -61.51
N THR A 354 7.21 117.24 -60.57
CA THR A 354 7.63 115.83 -60.55
C THR A 354 6.62 114.89 -59.88
N GLU A 355 6.88 113.58 -60.02
CA GLU A 355 6.39 112.39 -59.24
C GLU A 355 4.92 111.96 -59.45
N ASP A 356 4.56 110.68 -59.47
CA ASP A 356 5.06 109.49 -58.74
C ASP A 356 5.66 108.35 -59.59
#